data_AF-A0A380FP13-F1
#
_entry.id   AF-A0A380FP13-F1
#
_cell.length_a   1.000
_cell.length_b   1.000
_cell.length_c   1.000
_cell.angle_alpha   90.00
_cell.angle_beta   90.00
_cell.angle_gamma   90.00
#
_symmetry.space_group_name_H-M   'P 1'
#
loop_
_entity.id
_entity.type
_entity.pdbx_description
1 polymer ?
#
loop_
_entity_poly.entity_id
_entity_poly.type
_entity_poly.pdbx_seq_one_letter_code
_entity_poly.pdbx_strand_id
1 'polypeptide(L)' 'MDLYGINRSVGNLYGTMLFEDSMTLDEMREELQMSKPSMSAGVKRLQEFDIVKQKFTSW' A
#
# COMPACT_ATOMS: atom_id res chain seq x y z
N MET A 1 -10.92 -2.52 -13.64
CA MET A 1 -10.19 -3.35 -14.61
C MET A 1 -8.86 -3.62 -13.97
N ASP A 2 -8.66 -4.89 -13.62
CA ASP A 2 -7.62 -5.32 -12.71
C ASP A 2 -6.51 -5.96 -13.54
N LEU A 3 -5.30 -5.40 -13.50
CA LEU A 3 -4.13 -6.00 -14.15
C LEU A 3 -3.57 -7.01 -13.14
N TYR A 4 -3.61 -8.31 -13.46
CA TYR A 4 -3.22 -9.40 -12.53
C TYR A 4 -4.06 -9.53 -11.25
N GLY A 5 -5.33 -9.10 -11.29
CA GLY A 5 -6.23 -9.24 -10.13
C GLY A 5 -6.00 -8.20 -9.02
N ILE A 6 -5.25 -7.14 -9.30
CA ILE A 6 -5.19 -5.92 -8.49
C ILE A 6 -5.81 -4.75 -9.24
N ASN A 7 -6.65 -3.98 -8.54
CA ASN A 7 -7.21 -2.76 -9.10
C ASN A 7 -6.15 -1.64 -9.12
N ARG A 8 -6.43 -0.55 -9.85
CA ARG A 8 -5.50 0.57 -10.00
C ARG A 8 -5.11 1.21 -8.66
N SER A 9 -6.03 1.32 -7.70
CA SER A 9 -5.72 1.95 -6.41
C SER A 9 -4.72 1.16 -5.59
N VAL A 10 -4.77 -0.18 -5.64
CA VAL A 10 -3.74 -1.04 -5.03
C VAL A 10 -2.39 -0.89 -5.73
N GLY A 11 -2.39 -0.73 -7.06
CA GLY A 11 -1.18 -0.41 -7.83
C GLY A 11 -0.56 0.93 -7.42
N ASN A 12 -1.37 1.97 -7.24
CA ASN A 12 -0.90 3.27 -6.75
C ASN A 12 -0.34 3.17 -5.33
N LEU A 13 -1.03 2.46 -4.44
CA LEU A 13 -0.55 2.19 -3.08
C LEU A 13 0.83 1.53 -3.08
N TYR A 14 1.04 0.51 -3.93
CA TYR A 14 2.35 -0.10 -4.09
C TYR A 14 3.40 0.88 -4.63
N GLY A 15 3.07 1.64 -5.68
CA GLY A 15 3.95 2.64 -6.25
C GLY A 15 4.42 3.67 -5.22
N THR A 16 3.50 4.20 -4.42
CA THR A 16 3.83 5.12 -3.32
C THR A 16 4.79 4.47 -2.32
N MET A 17 4.53 3.25 -1.86
CA MET A 17 5.46 2.54 -0.94
C MET A 17 6.84 2.23 -1.55
N LEU A 18 6.93 2.14 -2.88
CA LEU A 18 8.17 1.80 -3.58
C LEU A 18 9.04 3.03 -3.88
N PHE A 19 8.41 4.16 -4.21
CA PHE A 19 9.10 5.35 -4.72
C PHE A 19 9.20 6.49 -3.71
N GLU A 20 8.33 6.51 -2.69
CA GLU A 20 8.44 7.51 -1.63
C GLU A 20 9.46 7.06 -0.59
N ASP A 21 10.16 8.04 0.00
CA ASP A 21 10.95 7.83 1.21
C ASP A 21 10.03 7.44 2.39
N SER A 22 10.57 7.27 3.59
CA SER A 22 9.77 6.81 4.74
C SER A 22 8.53 7.69 4.99
N MET A 23 7.36 7.21 4.59
CA MET A 23 6.06 7.84 4.86
C MET A 23 5.36 7.16 6.03
N THR A 24 4.68 7.96 6.84
CA THR A 24 3.71 7.48 7.83
C THR A 24 2.41 7.02 7.16
N LEU A 25 1.62 6.20 7.87
CA LEU A 25 0.31 5.76 7.37
C LEU A 25 -0.68 6.92 7.17
N ASP A 26 -0.54 8.00 7.93
CA ASP A 26 -1.44 9.16 7.81
C ASP A 26 -1.10 9.99 6.55
N GLU A 27 0.17 10.18 6.23
CA GLU A 27 0.60 10.83 4.98
C GLU A 27 0.16 10.03 3.75
N MET A 28 0.33 8.70 3.76
CA MET A 28 -0.18 7.85 2.67
C MET A 28 -1.70 7.95 2.51
N ARG A 29 -2.43 8.16 3.60
CA ARG A 29 -3.89 8.32 3.56
C ARG A 29 -4.30 9.61 2.86
N GLU A 30 -3.58 10.70 3.13
CA GLU A 30 -3.80 11.98 2.49
C GLU A 30 -3.41 11.95 1.00
N GLU A 31 -2.27 11.35 0.67
CA GLU A 31 -1.78 11.25 -0.71
C GLU A 31 -2.71 10.39 -1.58
N LEU A 32 -3.08 9.20 -1.10
CA LEU A 32 -3.84 8.24 -1.90
C LEU A 32 -5.36 8.44 -1.81
N GLN A 33 -5.84 9.31 -0.92
CA GLN A 33 -7.27 9.54 -0.65
C GLN A 33 -8.02 8.22 -0.38
N MET A 34 -7.33 7.24 0.20
CA MET A 34 -7.87 5.92 0.50
C MET A 34 -8.43 5.90 1.93
N SER A 35 -9.59 5.26 2.11
CA SER A 35 -10.06 4.95 3.46
C SER A 35 -9.09 3.98 4.15
N LYS A 36 -8.99 4.04 5.48
CA LYS A 36 -8.17 3.08 6.27
C LYS A 36 -8.53 1.61 5.94
N PRO A 37 -9.81 1.20 5.86
CA PRO A 37 -10.17 -0.15 5.43
C PRO A 37 -9.69 -0.50 4.02
N SER A 38 -9.88 0.41 3.04
CA SER A 38 -9.44 0.18 1.66
C SER A 38 -7.93 0.00 1.55
N MET A 39 -7.17 0.81 2.29
CA MET A 39 -5.72 0.74 2.32
C MET A 39 -5.24 -0.56 2.96
N SER A 40 -5.81 -0.94 4.11
CA SER A 40 -5.50 -2.21 4.79
C SER A 40 -5.77 -3.43 3.91
N ALA A 41 -6.91 -3.45 3.20
CA ALA A 41 -7.21 -4.51 2.24
C ALA A 41 -6.20 -4.55 1.08
N GLY A 42 -5.77 -3.39 0.59
CA GLY A 42 -4.74 -3.27 -0.44
C GLY A 42 -3.38 -3.80 0.01
N VAL A 43 -2.91 -3.40 1.19
CA VAL A 43 -1.65 -3.91 1.78
C VAL A 43 -1.72 -5.43 1.97
N LYS A 44 -2.82 -5.96 2.50
CA LYS A 44 -3.00 -7.40 2.68
C LYS A 44 -2.90 -8.14 1.35
N ARG A 45 -3.51 -7.62 0.29
CA ARG A 45 -3.43 -8.22 -1.04
C ARG A 45 -2.01 -8.19 -1.63
N LEU A 46 -1.26 -7.12 -1.39
CA LEU A 46 0.15 -7.02 -1.79
C LEU A 46 1.04 -8.00 -0.99
N GLN A 47 0.70 -8.27 0.27
CA GLN A 47 1.35 -9.31 1.08
C GLN A 47 1.04 -10.72 0.58
N GLU A 48 -0.21 -11.00 0.18
CA GLU A 48 -0.61 -12.29 -0.41
C GLU A 48 0.15 -12.62 -1.71
N PHE A 49 0.64 -11.59 -2.42
CA PHE A 49 1.49 -11.74 -3.60
C PHE A 49 3.00 -11.67 -3.31
N ASP A 50 3.41 -11.65 -2.04
CA ASP A 50 4.81 -11.51 -1.61
C ASP A 50 5.54 -10.24 -2.12
N ILE A 51 4.78 -9.19 -2.46
CA ILE A 51 5.32 -7.93 -3.02
C ILE A 51 5.72 -6.94 -1.90
N VAL A 52 5.01 -6.97 -0.76
CA VAL A 52 5.24 -6.07 0.38
C VAL A 52 5.43 -6.89 1.65
N LYS A 53 6.37 -6.46 2.52
CA LYS A 53 6.59 -7.04 3.84
C LYS A 53 6.50 -5.98 4.93
N GLN A 54 5.90 -6.34 6.06
CA GLN A 54 5.89 -5.46 7.22
C GLN A 54 7.28 -5.43 7.84
N LYS A 55 7.86 -4.23 7.96
CA LYS A 55 9.15 -4.03 8.63
C LYS A 55 8.88 -3.48 10.03
N PHE A 56 9.18 -4.26 11.05
CA PHE A 56 9.22 -3.76 12.43
C PHE A 56 10.55 -3.05 12.63
N THR A 57 10.52 -1.74 12.81
CA THR A 57 11.70 -0.98 13.24
C THR A 57 11.74 -1.00 14.76
N SER A 58 12.61 -1.83 15.32
CA SER A 58 13.04 -1.76 16.72
C SER A 58 13.95 -0.53 16.89
N TRP A 59 13.65 0.29 17.90
CA TRP A 59 14.49 1.40 18.35
C TRP A 59 15.80 0.90 18.96
#